data_AF-A0A4Z2DE78-F1
#
_entry.id   AF-A0A4Z2DE78-F1
#
_cell.length_a   1.000
_cell.length_b   1.000
_cell.length_c   1.000
_cell.angle_alpha   90.00
_cell.angle_beta   90.00
_cell.angle_gamma   90.00
#
_symmetry.space_group_name_H-M   'P 1'
#
loop_
_entity.id
_entity.type
_entity.pdbx_description
1 polymer ?
#
loop_
_entity_poly.entity_id
_entity_poly.type
_entity_poly.pdbx_seq_one_letter_code
_entity_poly.pdbx_strand_id
1 'polypeptide(L)'
;MKLTDVCSKLYKRSTTHFPNLEYYKYDYYRTPVLKDKVIGKGDKTKRAVCVEEMLLMLACLKESDYDQGPCMQLIDTFNNCVRVMEVGFRHQTSILLIFMFRKNVV
;
A
#
# COMPACT_ATOMS: atom_id res chain seq x y z
N MET A 1 48.07 2.58 -0.83
CA MET A 1 46.90 2.67 0.06
C MET A 1 45.66 2.84 -0.81
N LYS A 2 44.71 1.91 -0.80
CA LYS A 2 43.49 2.03 -1.61
C LYS A 2 42.54 3.02 -0.94
N LEU A 3 41.96 3.94 -1.72
CA LEU A 3 41.03 4.97 -1.24
C LEU A 3 39.85 4.38 -0.44
N THR A 4 39.45 3.16 -0.81
CA THR A 4 38.39 2.37 -0.18
C THR A 4 38.63 2.07 1.30
N ASP A 5 39.89 1.95 1.72
CA ASP A 5 40.25 1.59 3.10
C ASP A 5 40.20 2.81 4.03
N VAL A 6 40.29 4.02 3.47
CA VAL A 6 40.17 5.28 4.21
C VAL A 6 38.70 5.63 4.41
N CYS A 7 37.87 5.48 3.38
CA CYS A 7 36.42 5.73 3.47
C CYS A 7 35.72 4.76 4.43
N SER A 8 36.13 3.48 4.46
CA SER A 8 35.57 2.49 5.39
C SER A 8 35.98 2.71 6.85
N LYS A 9 37.16 3.28 7.11
CA LYS A 9 37.57 3.71 8.47
C LYS A 9 36.79 4.93 8.96
N LEU A 10 36.42 5.85 8.06
CA LEU A 10 35.55 6.97 8.40
C LEU A 10 34.12 6.50 8.71
N TYR A 11 33.63 5.47 8.01
CA TYR A 11 32.30 4.88 8.23
C TYR A 11 32.21 4.04 9.53
N LYS A 12 33.34 3.60 10.10
CA LYS A 12 33.42 2.87 11.38
C LYS A 12 33.42 3.78 12.63
N ARG A 13 33.33 5.11 12.48
CA ARG A 13 32.98 5.96 13.62
C ARG A 13 31.53 5.69 13.98
N SER A 14 31.35 5.06 15.14
CA SER A 14 30.08 4.81 15.80
C SER A 14 29.01 5.85 15.42
N THR A 15 27.96 5.41 14.72
CA THR A 15 26.82 6.25 14.34
C THR A 15 25.95 6.67 15.52
N THR A 16 26.30 6.22 16.74
CA THR A 16 25.53 6.45 17.96
C THR A 16 26.11 7.55 18.85
N HIS A 17 27.33 8.03 18.58
CA HIS A 17 27.93 9.13 19.35
C HIS A 17 28.08 10.37 18.46
N PHE A 18 27.06 11.22 18.49
CA PHE A 18 27.14 12.58 17.97
C PHE A 18 27.72 13.47 19.07
N PRO A 19 28.98 13.93 18.98
CA PRO A 19 29.49 14.87 19.96
C PRO A 19 28.77 16.21 19.79
N ASN A 20 28.07 16.62 20.85
CA ASN A 20 27.47 17.94 21.11
C ASN A 20 26.55 18.52 20.02
N LEU A 21 25.26 18.22 20.13
CA LEU A 21 24.17 18.98 19.47
C LEU A 21 23.88 20.34 20.13
N GLU A 22 24.61 20.73 21.18
CA GLU A 22 24.38 21.98 21.95
C GLU A 22 24.57 23.28 21.15
N TYR A 23 25.20 23.23 19.96
CA TYR A 23 25.50 24.42 19.15
C TYR A 23 24.41 24.79 18.13
N TYR A 24 23.32 24.02 18.01
CA TYR A 24 22.29 24.29 17.00
C TYR A 24 21.13 25.12 17.58
N LYS A 25 20.70 26.13 16.83
CA LYS A 25 19.60 27.06 17.19
C LYS A 25 18.23 26.37 17.35
N TYR A 26 18.07 25.16 16.83
CA TYR A 26 16.80 24.43 16.80
C TYR A 26 16.98 23.01 17.32
N ASP A 27 16.02 22.57 18.13
CA ASP A 27 15.96 21.20 18.63
C ASP A 27 15.47 20.26 17.54
N TYR A 28 16.22 19.19 17.29
CA TYR A 28 15.79 18.12 16.40
C TYR A 28 14.88 17.15 17.16
N TYR A 29 13.59 17.08 16.79
CA TYR A 29 12.65 16.10 17.36
C TYR A 29 13.01 14.64 17.08
N ARG A 30 13.90 14.39 16.10
CA ARG A 30 14.37 13.06 15.72
C ARG A 30 15.86 13.07 15.54
N THR A 31 16.49 11.98 15.95
CA THR A 31 17.92 11.78 15.73
C THR A 31 18.25 11.80 14.23
N PRO A 32 19.29 12.54 13.80
CA PRO A 32 19.70 12.65 12.41
C PRO A 32 20.48 11.41 11.96
N VAL A 33 19.88 10.23 12.17
CA VAL A 33 20.44 8.94 11.80
C VAL A 33 19.53 8.34 10.74
N LEU A 34 20.12 7.88 9.64
CA LEU A 34 19.40 7.13 8.63
C LEU A 34 18.95 5.78 9.23
N LYS A 35 17.66 5.46 9.08
CA LYS A 35 17.13 4.16 9.49
C LYS A 35 17.42 3.12 8.43
N ASP A 36 17.69 1.88 8.86
CA ASP A 36 17.85 0.73 7.96
C ASP A 36 16.55 0.30 7.27
N LYS A 37 15.41 0.86 7.69
CA LYS A 37 14.09 0.60 7.14
C LYS A 37 13.45 1.87 6.61
N VAL A 38 13.02 1.81 5.35
CA VAL A 38 12.13 2.80 4.76
C VAL A 38 10.67 2.40 4.97
N ILE A 39 9.80 3.38 5.18
CA ILE A 39 8.36 3.13 5.17
C ILE A 39 7.97 2.90 3.71
N GLY A 40 7.51 1.69 3.39
CA GLY A 40 7.00 1.36 2.06
C GLY A 40 5.79 2.23 1.71
N LYS A 41 5.54 2.41 0.41
CA LYS A 41 4.34 3.08 -0.08
C LYS A 41 3.13 2.34 0.51
N GLY A 42 2.43 2.99 1.44
CA GLY A 42 1.29 2.39 2.12
C GLY A 42 0.30 1.87 1.10
N ASP A 43 -0.13 0.62 1.26
CA ASP A 43 -1.18 0.03 0.44
C ASP A 43 -2.39 0.97 0.52
N LYS A 44 -2.82 1.45 -0.64
CA LYS A 44 -4.01 2.29 -0.72
C LYS A 44 -5.14 1.46 -0.14
N THR A 45 -5.78 1.98 0.90
CA THR A 45 -6.89 1.32 1.59
C THR A 45 -7.87 0.74 0.57
N LYS A 46 -8.33 -0.48 0.82
CA LYS A 46 -9.28 -1.20 -0.05
C LYS A 46 -10.52 -0.32 -0.21
N ARG A 47 -10.61 0.44 -1.30
CA ARG A 47 -11.83 1.18 -1.64
C ARG A 47 -12.85 0.16 -2.08
N ALA A 48 -14.09 0.34 -1.66
CA ALA A 48 -15.21 -0.39 -2.25
C ALA A 48 -15.20 -0.11 -3.76
N VAL A 49 -15.17 -1.17 -4.56
CA VAL A 49 -15.19 -1.07 -6.03
C VAL A 49 -16.62 -1.37 -6.48
N CYS A 50 -17.04 -0.80 -7.61
CA CYS A 50 -18.40 -0.89 -8.16
C CYS A 50 -19.49 -0.10 -7.39
N VAL A 51 -19.11 0.98 -6.68
CA VAL A 51 -20.07 1.80 -5.91
C VAL A 51 -21.07 2.52 -6.83
N GLU A 52 -20.63 3.00 -7.99
CA GLU A 52 -21.49 3.72 -8.95
C GLU A 52 -22.60 2.82 -9.50
N GLU A 53 -22.23 1.62 -9.97
CA GLU A 53 -23.16 0.58 -10.45
C GLU A 53 -24.15 0.15 -9.35
N MET A 54 -23.66 0.01 -8.11
CA MET A 54 -24.50 -0.33 -6.96
C MET A 54 -25.55 0.74 -6.68
N LEU A 55 -25.19 2.03 -6.75
CA LEU A 55 -26.11 3.13 -6.50
C LEU A 55 -27.22 3.19 -7.56
N LEU A 56 -26.88 2.98 -8.84
CA LEU A 56 -27.85 2.98 -9.93
C LEU A 56 -28.84 1.80 -9.81
N MET A 57 -28.32 0.60 -9.50
CA MET A 57 -29.16 -0.57 -9.25
C MET A 57 -30.12 -0.33 -8.08
N LEU A 58 -29.63 0.23 -6.97
CA LEU A 58 -30.47 0.54 -5.79
C LEU A 58 -31.49 1.65 -6.07
N ALA A 59 -31.16 2.63 -6.91
CA ALA A 59 -32.10 3.66 -7.33
C ALA A 59 -33.25 3.06 -8.15
N CYS A 60 -32.94 2.20 -9.12
CA CYS A 60 -33.94 1.50 -9.93
C CYS A 60 -34.85 0.64 -9.05
N LEU A 61 -34.27 -0.17 -8.15
CA LEU A 61 -35.04 -1.02 -7.24
C LEU A 61 -35.95 -0.21 -6.31
N LYS A 62 -35.52 0.99 -5.91
CA LYS A 62 -36.36 1.87 -5.09
C LYS A 62 -37.57 2.42 -5.87
N GLU A 63 -37.43 2.66 -7.17
CA GLU A 63 -38.52 3.14 -8.03
C GLU A 63 -39.48 2.03 -8.44
N SER A 64 -39.01 0.79 -8.51
CA SER A 64 -39.79 -0.38 -8.93
C SER A 64 -40.32 -1.24 -7.77
N ASP A 65 -40.43 -0.70 -6.55
CA ASP A 65 -40.85 -1.44 -5.35
C ASP A 65 -40.07 -2.76 -5.14
N TYR A 66 -38.78 -2.75 -5.50
CA TYR A 66 -37.83 -3.86 -5.43
C TYR A 66 -38.11 -5.01 -6.40
N ASP A 67 -38.92 -4.80 -7.44
CA ASP A 67 -39.07 -5.76 -8.52
C ASP A 67 -37.80 -5.85 -9.38
N GLN A 68 -37.27 -7.06 -9.53
CA GLN A 68 -36.06 -7.33 -10.30
C GLN A 68 -36.26 -7.20 -11.80
N GLY A 69 -37.46 -7.49 -12.31
CA GLY A 69 -37.78 -7.50 -13.74
C GLY A 69 -37.31 -6.25 -14.50
N PRO A 70 -37.73 -5.03 -14.11
CA PRO A 70 -37.33 -3.80 -14.81
C PRO A 70 -35.85 -3.44 -14.62
N CYS A 71 -35.22 -3.88 -13.52
CA CYS A 71 -33.84 -3.53 -13.18
C CYS A 71 -32.80 -4.57 -13.61
N MET A 72 -33.20 -5.62 -14.34
CA MET A 72 -32.31 -6.72 -14.76
C MET A 72 -31.03 -6.23 -15.44
N GLN A 73 -31.13 -5.20 -16.29
CA GLN A 73 -29.96 -4.64 -16.98
C GLN A 73 -28.93 -4.07 -16.00
N LEU A 74 -29.36 -3.36 -14.95
CA LEU A 74 -28.47 -2.78 -13.94
C LEU A 74 -27.91 -3.84 -12.98
N ILE A 75 -28.65 -4.92 -12.75
CA ILE A 75 -28.17 -6.07 -11.98
C ILE A 75 -27.04 -6.78 -12.74
N ASP A 76 -27.19 -6.95 -14.06
CA ASP A 76 -26.16 -7.56 -14.91
C ASP A 76 -24.88 -6.72 -14.99
N THR A 77 -24.99 -5.39 -15.09
CA THR A 77 -23.81 -4.50 -15.10
C THR A 77 -23.08 -4.52 -13.75
N PHE A 78 -23.82 -4.49 -12.64
CA PHE A 78 -23.25 -4.65 -11.30
C PHE A 78 -22.52 -6.00 -11.14
N ASN A 79 -23.16 -7.10 -11.53
CA ASN A 79 -22.57 -8.44 -11.44
C ASN A 79 -21.30 -8.58 -12.28
N ASN A 80 -21.27 -7.97 -13.46
CA ASN A 80 -20.09 -7.94 -14.32
C ASN A 80 -18.93 -7.17 -13.65
N CYS A 81 -19.21 -6.02 -13.05
CA CYS A 81 -18.21 -5.25 -12.32
C CYS A 81 -17.60 -6.05 -11.16
N VAL A 82 -18.46 -6.71 -10.36
CA VAL A 82 -18.02 -7.56 -9.24
C VAL A 82 -17.14 -8.71 -9.74
N ARG A 83 -17.56 -9.40 -10.81
CA ARG A 83 -16.81 -10.53 -11.37
C ARG A 83 -15.42 -10.14 -11.87
N VAL A 84 -15.30 -9.00 -12.56
CA VAL A 84 -14.00 -8.48 -13.03
C VAL A 84 -13.07 -8.20 -11.84
N MET A 85 -13.62 -7.63 -10.76
CA MET A 85 -12.86 -7.31 -9.57
C MET A 85 -12.43 -8.56 -8.79
N GLU A 86 -13.31 -9.55 -8.61
CA GLU A 86 -12.97 -10.81 -7.95
C GLU A 86 -11.80 -11.54 -8.64
N VAL A 87 -11.78 -11.52 -9.98
CA VAL A 87 -10.68 -12.10 -10.77
C VAL A 87 -9.38 -11.30 -10.59
N GLY A 88 -9.47 -9.95 -10.58
CA GLY A 88 -8.32 -9.08 -10.35
C GLY A 88 -7.70 -9.23 -8.95
N PHE A 89 -8.54 -9.38 -7.91
CA PHE A 89 -8.07 -9.62 -6.53
C PHE A 89 -7.43 -11.01 -6.37
N ARG A 90 -7.92 -12.03 -7.08
CA ARG A 90 -7.34 -13.38 -7.04
C ARG A 90 -5.92 -13.43 -7.63
N HIS A 91 -5.60 -12.57 -8.60
CA HIS A 91 -4.24 -12.48 -9.13
C HIS A 91 -3.26 -11.77 -8.17
N GLN A 92 -3.77 -10.84 -7.37
CA GLN A 92 -2.95 -10.10 -6.40
C GLN A 92 -2.53 -10.99 -5.22
N THR A 93 -3.37 -11.94 -4.80
CA THR A 93 -3.03 -12.91 -3.73
C THR A 93 -1.99 -13.94 -4.19
N SER A 94 -2.02 -14.38 -5.45
CA SER A 94 -1.02 -15.30 -6.01
C SER A 94 0.39 -14.67 -6.08
N ILE A 95 0.50 -13.41 -6.50
CA ILE A 95 1.79 -12.70 -6.55
C ILE A 95 2.31 -12.41 -5.13
N LEU A 96 1.43 -12.06 -4.18
CA LEU A 96 1.81 -11.83 -2.78
C LEU A 96 2.32 -13.12 -2.13
N LEU A 97 1.68 -14.28 -2.38
CA LEU A 97 2.17 -15.59 -1.91
C LEU A 97 3.54 -15.94 -2.52
N ILE A 98 3.74 -15.73 -3.82
CA ILE A 98 5.06 -15.97 -4.46
C ILE A 98 6.15 -15.08 -3.86
N PHE A 99 5.87 -13.80 -3.58
CA PHE A 99 6.82 -12.89 -2.92
C PHE A 99 7.04 -13.20 -1.44
N MET A 100 6.01 -13.66 -0.70
CA MET A 100 6.15 -14.06 0.71
C MET A 100 6.95 -15.35 0.86
N PHE A 101 6.81 -16.32 -0.04
CA PHE A 101 7.64 -17.54 -0.05
C PHE A 101 9.11 -17.24 -0.40
N ARG A 102 9.37 -16.26 -1.27
CA ARG A 102 10.75 -15.86 -1.64
C ARG A 102 11.49 -15.07 -0.54
N LYS A 103 10.80 -14.57 0.49
CA LYS A 103 11.40 -13.89 1.66
C LYS A 103 11.72 -14.82 2.82
N ASN A 104 11.27 -16.07 2.82
CA ASN A 104 11.57 -17.07 3.85
C ASN A 104 12.68 -18.06 3.46
N VAL A 105 13.29 -17.90 2.28
CA VAL A 105 14.42 -18.70 1.79
C VAL A 105 15.55 -17.77 1.34
N VAL A 106 16.03 -16.90 2.24
CA VAL A 106 17.39 -16.31 2.27
C VAL A 106 17.70 -15.97 3.72
#